data_AF-A0A2M9A8A5-F1
#
_entry.id   AF-A0A2M9A8A5-F1
#
_cell.length_a   1.000
_cell.length_b   1.000
_cell.length_c   1.000
_cell.angle_alpha   90.00
_cell.angle_beta   90.00
_cell.angle_gamma   90.00
#
_symmetry.space_group_name_H-M   'P 1'
#
loop_
_entity.id
_entity.type
_entity.pdbx_description
1 polymer ?
#
loop_
_entity_poly.entity_id
_entity_poly.type
_entity_poly.pdbx_seq_one_letter_code
_entity_poly.pdbx_strand_id
1 'polypeptide(L)'
;MYQKHTKEEWAKAYELHKDGYDSPSISRLTGLELSEIKRHIRLYRQTGCWQTERKTNVRSTPALRRTVIDAVVKKSLSYAEVIAKYSISFTSLSSWLRKYRHGGYEELLAS
;
A
#
# COMPACT_ATOMS: atom_id res chain seq x y z
N MET A 1 1.44 19.82 -10.80
CA MET A 1 0.84 18.98 -11.86
C MET A 1 1.17 17.54 -11.51
N TYR A 2 0.17 16.67 -11.30
CA TYR A 2 0.42 15.28 -10.91
C TYR A 2 0.90 14.49 -12.13
N GLN A 3 2.19 14.18 -12.21
CA GLN A 3 2.74 13.28 -13.23
C GLN A 3 2.66 11.85 -12.70
N LYS A 4 2.07 10.94 -13.49
CA LYS A 4 2.07 9.51 -13.14
C LYS A 4 3.41 8.91 -13.57
N HIS A 5 4.23 8.60 -12.58
CA HIS A 5 5.53 7.98 -12.81
C HIS A 5 5.44 6.46 -12.95
N THR A 6 6.27 5.88 -13.82
CA THR A 6 6.26 4.46 -14.12
C THR A 6 7.02 3.65 -13.09
N LYS A 7 6.86 2.32 -13.13
CA LYS A 7 7.57 1.39 -12.25
C LYS A 7 9.09 1.53 -12.40
N GLU A 8 9.56 1.74 -13.62
CA GLU A 8 10.97 1.85 -13.97
C GLU A 8 11.61 3.10 -13.35
N GLU A 9 10.87 4.22 -13.33
CA GLU A 9 11.32 5.46 -12.70
C GLU A 9 11.49 5.28 -11.18
N TRP A 10 10.53 4.62 -10.52
CA TRP A 10 10.65 4.32 -9.09
C TRP A 10 11.75 3.31 -8.77
N ALA A 11 11.96 2.32 -9.64
CA ALA A 11 13.06 1.37 -9.50
C ALA A 11 14.41 2.10 -9.60
N LYS A 12 14.57 3.01 -10.55
CA LYS A 12 15.78 3.85 -10.67
C LYS A 12 16.00 4.72 -9.43
N ALA A 13 14.95 5.35 -8.92
CA ALA A 13 15.02 6.14 -7.69
C ALA A 13 15.42 5.30 -6.46
N TYR A 14 14.97 4.05 -6.41
CA TYR A 14 15.31 3.11 -5.34
C TYR A 14 16.76 2.65 -5.39
N GLU A 15 17.30 2.35 -6.57
CA GLU A 15 18.72 2.01 -6.71
C GLU A 15 19.62 3.19 -6.31
N LEU A 16 19.31 4.42 -6.75
CA LEU A 16 20.02 5.62 -6.29
C LEU A 16 19.95 5.79 -4.77
N HIS A 17 18.81 5.47 -4.15
CA HIS A 17 18.70 5.50 -2.68
C HIS A 17 19.59 4.46 -2.00
N LYS A 18 19.73 3.26 -2.58
CA LYS A 18 20.63 2.21 -2.08
C LYS A 18 22.10 2.58 -2.25
N ASP A 19 22.41 3.31 -3.32
CA ASP A 19 23.76 3.87 -3.57
C ASP A 19 24.10 5.04 -2.62
N GLY A 20 23.19 5.42 -1.72
CA GLY A 20 23.43 6.41 -0.66
C GLY A 20 23.02 7.83 -1.01
N TYR A 21 22.38 8.06 -2.16
CA TYR A 21 21.87 9.39 -2.51
C TYR A 21 20.70 9.78 -1.60
N ASP A 22 20.68 11.06 -1.21
CA ASP A 22 19.59 11.65 -0.44
C ASP A 22 18.37 11.97 -1.35
N SER A 23 17.19 12.08 -0.74
CA SER A 23 15.95 12.34 -1.51
C SER A 23 16.00 13.62 -2.36
N PRO A 24 16.61 14.74 -1.91
CA PRO A 24 16.84 15.91 -2.76
C PRO A 24 17.67 15.63 -4.01
N SER A 25 18.78 14.89 -3.90
CA SER A 25 19.61 14.56 -5.07
C SER A 25 18.87 13.64 -6.03
N ILE A 26 18.16 12.62 -5.52
CA ILE A 26 17.34 11.73 -6.34
C ILE A 26 16.27 12.53 -7.10
N SER A 27 15.61 13.49 -6.44
CA SER A 27 14.61 14.36 -7.06
C SER A 27 15.20 15.18 -8.22
N ARG A 28 16.39 15.76 -8.05
CA ARG A 28 17.08 16.51 -9.12
C ARG A 28 17.50 15.61 -10.29
N LEU A 29 17.92 14.39 -10.02
CA LEU A 29 18.41 13.44 -11.04
C LEU A 29 17.29 12.78 -11.84
N THR A 30 16.13 12.58 -11.23
CA THR A 30 15.02 11.83 -11.83
C THR A 30 13.84 12.71 -12.22
N GLY A 31 13.77 13.94 -11.70
CA GLY A 31 12.60 14.81 -11.82
C GLY A 31 11.41 14.41 -10.95
N LEU A 32 11.56 13.35 -10.14
CA LEU A 32 10.51 12.87 -9.24
C LEU A 32 10.33 13.81 -8.05
N GLU A 33 9.10 13.94 -7.59
CA GLU A 33 8.77 14.76 -6.43
C GLU A 33 9.28 14.11 -5.13
N LEU A 34 9.84 14.94 -4.23
CA LEU A 34 10.56 14.48 -3.05
C LEU A 34 9.68 13.72 -2.06
N SER A 35 8.45 14.16 -1.83
CA SER A 35 7.48 13.48 -0.97
C SER A 35 7.06 12.12 -1.55
N GLU A 36 6.93 12.03 -2.88
CA GLU A 36 6.61 10.78 -3.57
C GLU A 36 7.75 9.78 -3.53
N ILE A 37 9.01 10.22 -3.70
CA ILE A 37 10.21 9.37 -3.55
C ILE A 37 10.19 8.67 -2.19
N LYS A 38 10.05 9.46 -1.10
CA LYS A 38 10.03 8.91 0.27
C LYS A 38 8.88 7.93 0.46
N ARG A 39 7.69 8.27 -0.06
CA ARG A 39 6.49 7.42 0.02
C ARG A 39 6.70 6.10 -0.70
N HIS A 40 7.17 6.13 -1.95
CA HIS A 40 7.35 4.94 -2.79
C HIS A 40 8.45 4.02 -2.25
N ILE A 41 9.58 4.56 -1.79
CA ILE A 41 10.65 3.78 -1.16
C ILE A 41 10.12 3.08 0.09
N ARG A 42 9.40 3.80 0.96
CA ARG A 42 8.81 3.21 2.17
C ARG A 42 7.83 2.09 1.83
N LEU A 43 6.93 2.31 0.87
CA LEU A 43 5.95 1.31 0.45
C LEU A 43 6.62 0.08 -0.14
N TYR A 44 7.60 0.26 -1.03
CA TYR A 44 8.35 -0.85 -1.61
C TYR A 44 9.08 -1.68 -0.55
N ARG A 45 9.71 -1.03 0.43
CA ARG A 45 10.36 -1.74 1.55
C ARG A 45 9.38 -2.57 2.38
N GLN A 46 8.12 -2.15 2.47
CA GLN A 46 7.09 -2.87 3.22
C GLN A 46 6.45 -3.99 2.39
N THR A 47 6.17 -3.74 1.11
CA THR A 47 5.32 -4.63 0.30
C THR A 47 6.08 -5.44 -0.74
N GLY A 48 7.35 -5.10 -1.02
CA GLY A 48 8.17 -5.71 -2.07
C GLY A 48 7.70 -5.42 -3.50
N CYS A 49 6.70 -4.55 -3.68
CA CYS A 49 6.07 -4.29 -4.96
C CYS A 49 5.82 -2.80 -5.18
N TRP A 50 5.96 -2.37 -6.44
CA TRP A 50 5.67 -1.01 -6.86
C TRP A 50 4.17 -0.83 -7.07
N GLN A 51 3.55 0.02 -6.26
CA GLN A 51 2.10 0.30 -6.34
C GLN A 51 1.79 1.41 -7.36
N THR A 52 2.26 1.27 -8.59
CA THR A 52 2.10 2.27 -9.68
C THR A 52 0.83 2.06 -10.50
N GLU A 53 0.34 0.82 -10.56
CA GLU A 53 -0.82 0.47 -11.37
C GLU A 53 -2.14 0.81 -10.66
N ARG A 54 -3.18 1.02 -11.47
CA ARG A 54 -4.53 1.21 -10.95
C ARG A 54 -4.99 -0.09 -10.31
N LYS A 55 -5.38 -0.01 -9.04
CA LYS A 55 -6.01 -1.15 -8.35
C LYS A 55 -7.28 -1.57 -9.07
N THR A 56 -7.42 -2.86 -9.28
CA THR A 56 -8.66 -3.46 -9.78
C THR A 56 -9.74 -3.39 -8.71
N ASN A 57 -11.00 -3.31 -9.13
CA ASN A 57 -12.10 -3.35 -8.19
C ASN A 57 -12.30 -4.80 -7.73
N VAL A 58 -11.89 -5.08 -6.48
CA VAL A 58 -12.06 -6.40 -5.87
C VAL A 58 -13.43 -6.49 -5.23
N ARG A 59 -14.21 -7.51 -5.62
CA ARG A 59 -15.52 -7.76 -5.01
C ARG A 59 -15.35 -8.07 -3.53
N SER A 60 -16.06 -7.32 -2.70
CA SER A 60 -16.08 -7.48 -1.25
C SER A 60 -16.91 -8.72 -0.86
N THR A 61 -16.26 -9.88 -0.74
CA THR A 61 -16.91 -11.12 -0.25
C THR A 61 -16.68 -11.32 1.25
N PRO A 62 -17.61 -11.96 1.97
CA PRO A 62 -17.46 -12.27 3.40
C PRO A 62 -16.15 -13.01 3.72
N ALA A 63 -15.77 -13.99 2.88
CA ALA A 63 -14.53 -14.74 3.01
C ALA A 63 -13.27 -13.86 2.84
N LEU A 64 -13.29 -12.94 1.87
CA LEU A 64 -12.19 -11.99 1.66
C LEU A 64 -12.03 -11.07 2.88
N ARG A 65 -13.13 -10.50 3.39
CA ARG A 65 -13.10 -9.61 4.56
C ARG A 65 -12.49 -10.31 5.77
N ARG A 66 -12.93 -11.55 6.06
CA ARG A 66 -12.36 -12.37 7.14
C ARG A 66 -10.87 -12.59 6.96
N THR A 67 -10.44 -12.98 5.75
CA THR A 67 -9.03 -13.21 5.44
C THR A 67 -8.16 -11.95 5.59
N VAL A 68 -8.69 -10.80 5.18
CA VAL A 68 -8.04 -9.49 5.29
C VAL A 68 -7.88 -9.08 6.76
N ILE A 69 -8.94 -9.21 7.57
CA ILE A 69 -8.89 -8.89 9.00
C ILE A 69 -7.93 -9.83 9.74
N ASP A 70 -7.94 -11.12 9.43
CA ASP A 70 -7.00 -12.09 10.00
C ASP A 70 -5.55 -11.74 9.65
N ALA A 71 -5.30 -11.24 8.44
CA ALA A 71 -3.98 -10.80 8.04
C ALA A 71 -3.47 -9.60 8.87
N VAL A 72 -4.35 -8.67 9.25
CA VAL A 72 -3.98 -7.55 10.13
C VAL A 72 -3.85 -7.99 11.58
N VAL A 73 -4.84 -8.72 12.10
CA VAL A 73 -4.97 -8.98 13.54
C VAL A 73 -4.11 -10.17 13.98
N LYS A 74 -4.11 -11.26 13.22
CA LYS A 74 -3.40 -12.51 13.58
C LYS A 74 -1.99 -12.55 13.04
N LYS A 75 -1.77 -12.03 11.83
CA LYS A 75 -0.44 -12.01 11.18
C LYS A 75 0.31 -10.70 11.38
N SER A 76 -0.29 -9.73 12.08
CA SER A 76 0.30 -8.41 12.38
C SER A 76 0.85 -7.68 11.15
N LEU A 77 0.27 -7.92 9.96
CA LEU A 77 0.70 -7.25 8.75
C LEU A 77 0.31 -5.77 8.80
N SER A 78 1.20 -4.92 8.29
CA SER A 78 0.89 -3.50 8.15
C SER A 78 -0.23 -3.29 7.14
N TYR A 79 -0.91 -2.14 7.25
CA TYR A 79 -2.02 -1.84 6.34
C TYR A 79 -1.54 -1.75 4.89
N ALA A 80 -0.32 -1.24 4.66
CA ALA A 80 0.28 -1.17 3.33
C ALA A 80 0.47 -2.56 2.71
N GLU A 81 0.98 -3.53 3.48
CA GLU A 81 1.14 -4.91 3.05
C GLU A 81 -0.20 -5.56 2.72
N VAL A 82 -1.20 -5.42 3.58
CA VAL A 82 -2.54 -5.99 3.36
C VAL A 82 -3.20 -5.38 2.13
N ILE A 83 -3.09 -4.06 1.97
CA ILE A 83 -3.60 -3.33 0.82
C ILE A 83 -2.94 -3.80 -0.48
N ALA A 84 -1.62 -3.98 -0.48
CA ALA A 84 -0.90 -4.48 -1.65
C ALA A 84 -1.26 -5.94 -1.95
N LYS A 85 -1.32 -6.78 -0.93
CA LYS A 85 -1.52 -8.22 -1.05
C LYS A 85 -2.92 -8.60 -1.54
N TYR A 86 -3.95 -7.88 -1.09
CA TYR A 86 -5.35 -8.17 -1.43
C TYR A 86 -5.94 -7.17 -2.42
N SER A 87 -5.14 -6.24 -2.95
CA SER A 87 -5.56 -5.21 -3.91
C SER A 87 -6.79 -4.38 -3.47
N ILE A 88 -6.94 -4.17 -2.16
CA ILE A 88 -8.06 -3.42 -1.58
C ILE A 88 -7.71 -1.93 -1.40
N SER A 89 -8.73 -1.10 -1.21
CA SER A 89 -8.54 0.30 -0.83
C SER A 89 -8.27 0.44 0.67
N PHE A 90 -7.56 1.51 1.04
CA PHE A 90 -7.34 1.86 2.45
C PHE A 90 -8.66 2.13 3.19
N THR A 91 -9.62 2.74 2.50
CA THR A 91 -10.95 3.06 3.05
C THR A 91 -11.75 1.80 3.34
N SER A 92 -11.72 0.80 2.46
CA SER A 92 -12.34 -0.52 2.71
C SER A 92 -11.71 -1.21 3.91
N LEU A 93 -10.37 -1.28 3.96
CA LEU A 93 -9.65 -1.90 5.08
C LEU A 93 -10.00 -1.24 6.42
N SER A 94 -9.95 0.09 6.47
CA SER A 94 -10.25 0.87 7.67
C SER A 94 -11.70 0.67 8.13
N SER A 95 -12.65 0.67 7.19
CA SER A 95 -14.06 0.43 7.49
C SER A 95 -14.30 -0.97 8.06
N TRP A 96 -13.69 -2.00 7.47
CA TRP A 96 -13.79 -3.37 7.96
C TRP A 96 -13.16 -3.57 9.33
N LEU A 97 -11.98 -2.99 9.56
CA LEU A 97 -11.33 -3.02 10.88
C LEU A 97 -12.17 -2.33 11.94
N ARG A 98 -12.83 -1.22 11.61
CA ARG A 98 -13.73 -0.53 12.52
C ARG A 98 -14.91 -1.41 12.92
N LYS A 99 -15.60 -2.04 11.95
CA LYS A 99 -16.71 -2.97 12.21
C LYS A 99 -16.26 -4.16 13.06
N TYR A 100 -15.12 -4.75 12.71
CA TYR A 100 -14.54 -5.85 13.46
C TYR A 100 -14.21 -5.48 14.91
N ARG A 101 -13.66 -4.29 15.15
CA ARG A 101 -13.36 -3.80 16.50
C ARG A 101 -14.61 -3.48 17.32
N HIS A 102 -15.73 -3.16 16.67
CA HIS A 102 -16.98 -2.84 17.33
C HIS A 102 -17.77 -4.09 17.74
N GLY A 103 -17.99 -5.03 16.80
CA GLY A 103 -18.83 -6.21 17.02
C GLY A 103 -18.26 -7.52 16.48
N GLY A 104 -16.93 -7.59 16.27
CA GLY A 104 -16.26 -8.81 15.84
C GLY A 104 -16.62 -9.22 14.40
N TYR A 105 -16.57 -10.54 14.14
CA TYR A 105 -16.90 -11.06 12.81
C TYR A 105 -18.37 -10.96 12.47
N GLU A 106 -19.27 -11.01 13.45
CA GLU A 106 -20.71 -10.89 13.21
C GLU A 106 -21.03 -9.57 12.52
N GLU A 107 -20.55 -8.45 13.07
CA GLU A 107 -20.79 -7.14 12.49
C GLU A 107 -20.01 -6.89 11.18
N LEU A 108 -18.83 -7.48 11.03
CA LEU A 108 -18.07 -7.42 9.79
C LEU A 108 -18.83 -8.08 8.62
N LEU A 109 -19.52 -9.19 8.90
CA LEU A 109 -20.17 -10.04 7.89
C LEU A 109 -21.66 -9.72 7.71
N ALA A 110 -22.29 -8.98 8.62
CA ALA A 110 -23.67 -8.51 8.54
C ALA A 110 -23.94 -7.43 7.45
N SER A 111 -22.99 -7.17 6.54
CA SER A 111 -23.07 -6.11 5.50
C SER A 111 -22.60 -6.57 4.14
#